data_AF-A0A950EDH8-F1
#
_entry.id   AF-A0A950EDH8-F1
#
_cell.length_a   1.000
_cell.length_b   1.000
_cell.length_c   1.000
_cell.angle_alpha   90.00
_cell.angle_beta   90.00
_cell.angle_gamma   90.00
#
_symmetry.space_group_name_H-M   'P 1'
#
loop_
_entity.id
_entity.type
_entity.pdbx_description
1 polymer ?
#
loop_
_entity_poly.entity_id
_entity_poly.type
_entity_poly.pdbx_seq_one_letter_code
_entity_poly.pdbx_strand_id
1 'polypeptide(L)'
;MGKTKGLYKEEFPKGSMVKIASRSSLEYFLETWKLHNGLQFEQLSYAGKVAEVESVGFYHGGDELYKLKGVPGIWHEQCLEAVL
;
A
#
# COMPACT_ATOMS: atom_id res chain seq x y z
N MET A 1 -3.25 -6.25 9.11
CA MET A 1 -3.06 -7.55 8.44
C MET A 1 -4.42 -8.02 7.96
N GLY A 2 -4.69 -7.92 6.65
CA GLY A 2 -5.96 -8.32 6.05
C GLY A 2 -7.15 -7.57 6.62
N LYS A 3 -7.23 -6.25 6.42
CA LYS A 3 -8.23 -5.40 7.10
C LYS A 3 -9.63 -5.96 6.99
N THR A 4 -10.01 -6.48 5.82
CA THR A 4 -11.35 -7.05 5.62
C THR A 4 -11.33 -8.51 5.19
N LYS A 5 -10.30 -8.95 4.46
CA LYS A 5 -10.27 -10.28 3.84
C LYS A 5 -9.52 -11.35 4.62
N GLY A 6 -8.82 -10.97 5.69
CA GLY A 6 -8.00 -11.89 6.50
C GLY A 6 -6.61 -12.15 5.91
N LEU A 7 -5.83 -12.99 6.58
CA LEU A 7 -4.44 -13.25 6.22
C LEU A 7 -4.30 -13.95 4.87
N TYR A 8 -3.22 -13.63 4.14
CA TYR A 8 -2.88 -14.24 2.84
C TYR A 8 -3.96 -14.10 1.77
N LYS A 9 -4.81 -13.07 1.90
CA LYS A 9 -5.83 -12.74 0.91
C LYS A 9 -5.83 -11.24 0.70
N GLU A 10 -5.47 -10.83 -0.50
CA GLU A 10 -5.25 -9.42 -0.80
C GLU A 10 -6.55 -8.62 -0.85
N GLU A 11 -6.51 -7.47 -0.18
CA GLU A 11 -7.56 -6.46 -0.21
C GLU A 11 -7.76 -5.94 -1.63
N PHE A 12 -6.66 -5.67 -2.34
CA PHE A 12 -6.68 -5.18 -3.72
C PHE A 12 -6.01 -6.15 -4.69
N PRO A 13 -6.74 -7.05 -5.38
CA PRO A 13 -6.14 -7.99 -6.30
C PRO A 13 -5.43 -7.28 -7.46
N LYS A 14 -4.45 -7.97 -8.07
CA LYS A 14 -3.76 -7.50 -9.29
C LYS A 14 -4.77 -7.01 -10.34
N GLY A 15 -4.48 -5.87 -10.96
CA GLY A 15 -5.37 -5.22 -11.92
C GLY A 15 -6.40 -4.28 -11.29
N SER A 16 -6.52 -4.24 -9.96
CA SER A 16 -7.40 -3.30 -9.28
C SER A 16 -6.85 -1.88 -9.34
N MET A 17 -7.76 -0.91 -9.42
CA MET A 17 -7.42 0.50 -9.26
C MET A 17 -7.46 0.88 -7.78
N VAL A 18 -6.38 1.46 -7.28
CA VAL A 18 -6.26 1.95 -5.91
C VAL A 18 -5.85 3.41 -5.91
N LYS A 19 -6.29 4.14 -4.89
CA LYS A 19 -5.80 5.48 -4.59
C LYS A 19 -4.75 5.37 -3.50
N ILE A 20 -3.59 5.97 -3.72
CA ILE A 20 -2.57 6.12 -2.68
C ILE A 20 -3.13 7.09 -1.64
N ALA A 21 -3.02 6.72 -0.37
CA ALA A 21 -3.60 7.47 0.74
C ALA A 21 -3.15 8.94 0.77
N SER A 22 -3.90 9.75 1.52
CA SER A 22 -3.59 11.17 1.71
C SER A 22 -2.17 11.39 2.22
N ARG A 23 -1.58 12.57 1.94
CA ARG A 23 -0.22 12.89 2.37
C ARG A 23 -0.06 12.76 3.89
N SER A 24 -1.03 13.26 4.66
CA SER A 24 -1.06 13.15 6.12
C SER A 24 -1.10 11.69 6.60
N SER A 25 -1.84 10.81 5.92
CA SER A 25 -1.86 9.39 6.25
C SER A 25 -0.52 8.71 5.99
N LEU A 26 0.15 9.08 4.89
CA LEU A 26 1.48 8.55 4.56
C LEU A 26 2.55 9.07 5.52
N GLU A 27 2.51 10.35 5.91
CA GLU A 27 3.41 10.93 6.92
C GLU A 27 3.23 10.22 8.27
N TYR A 28 1.98 10.02 8.71
CA TYR A 28 1.70 9.25 9.92
C TYR A 28 2.24 7.81 9.84
N PHE A 29 2.05 7.13 8.71
CA PHE A 29 2.57 5.77 8.51
C PHE A 29 4.10 5.75 8.54
N LEU A 30 4.75 6.71 7.86
CA LEU A 30 6.21 6.87 7.86
C LEU A 30 6.77 7.06 9.28
N GLU A 31 6.09 7.84 10.12
CA GLU A 31 6.51 8.12 11.49
C GLU A 31 6.26 6.94 12.45
N THR A 32 5.15 6.22 12.28
CA THR A 32 4.68 5.23 13.27
C THR A 32 5.02 3.79 12.91
N TRP A 33 5.18 3.46 11.62
CA TRP A 33 5.53 2.11 11.21
C TRP A 33 7.02 1.84 11.42
N LYS A 34 7.34 0.90 12.33
CA LYS A 34 8.72 0.51 12.68
C LYS A 34 9.11 -0.87 12.18
N LEU A 35 8.24 -1.51 11.38
CA LEU A 35 8.45 -2.85 10.86
C LEU A 35 8.99 -2.80 9.42
N HIS A 36 9.05 -3.97 8.79
CA HIS A 36 9.58 -4.17 7.45
C HIS A 36 8.85 -3.32 6.39
N ASN A 37 9.57 -3.03 5.30
CA ASN A 37 9.06 -2.33 4.12
C ASN A 37 8.38 -0.98 4.47
N GLY A 38 8.94 -0.22 5.41
CA GLY A 38 8.47 1.13 5.71
C GLY A 38 8.58 2.06 4.49
N LEU A 39 7.70 3.08 4.45
CA LEU A 39 7.73 4.09 3.40
C LEU A 39 9.08 4.82 3.38
N GLN A 40 9.44 5.28 2.19
CA GLN A 40 10.54 6.24 1.98
C GLN A 40 9.95 7.64 1.77
N PHE A 41 10.73 8.68 2.08
CA PHE A 41 10.25 10.08 2.02
C PHE A 41 9.78 10.48 0.62
N GLU A 42 10.42 9.95 -0.42
CA GLU A 42 10.10 10.19 -1.83
C GLU A 42 8.70 9.66 -2.20
N GLN A 43 8.23 8.60 -1.52
CA GLN A 43 6.91 8.03 -1.75
C GLN A 43 5.78 9.00 -1.34
N LEU A 44 6.04 9.96 -0.44
CA LEU A 44 5.06 11.00 -0.07
C LEU A 44 4.61 11.87 -1.26
N SER A 45 5.43 11.96 -2.32
CA SER A 45 5.09 12.70 -3.55
C SER A 45 4.00 12.03 -4.41
N TYR A 46 3.64 10.79 -4.09
CA TYR A 46 2.59 10.04 -4.78
C TYR A 46 1.24 10.06 -4.05
N ALA A 47 1.15 10.77 -2.92
CA ALA A 47 -0.08 10.92 -2.15
C ALA A 47 -1.27 11.32 -3.04
N GLY A 48 -2.41 10.63 -2.85
CA GLY A 48 -3.65 10.90 -3.57
C GLY A 48 -3.69 10.46 -5.04
N LYS A 49 -2.59 9.97 -5.62
CA LYS A 49 -2.59 9.46 -6.99
C LYS A 49 -3.34 8.14 -7.08
N VAL A 50 -3.99 7.92 -8.22
CA VAL A 50 -4.61 6.63 -8.56
C VAL A 50 -3.65 5.82 -9.42
N ALA A 51 -3.47 4.55 -9.10
CA ALA A 51 -2.62 3.63 -9.85
C ALA A 51 -3.23 2.21 -9.87
N GLU A 52 -2.84 1.43 -10.87
CA GLU A 52 -3.23 0.02 -10.98
C GLU A 52 -2.26 -0.86 -10.16
N VAL A 53 -2.81 -1.84 -9.45
CA VAL A 53 -2.01 -2.86 -8.75
C VAL A 53 -1.32 -3.76 -9.79
N GLU A 54 0.00 -3.71 -9.82
CA GLU A 54 0.83 -4.54 -10.71
C GLU A 54 1.00 -5.97 -10.18
N SER A 55 1.26 -6.09 -8.88
CA SER A 55 1.42 -7.38 -8.19
C SER A 55 1.21 -7.21 -6.70
N VAL A 56 0.78 -8.29 -6.05
CA VAL A 56 0.69 -8.39 -4.59
C VAL A 56 1.60 -9.51 -4.10
N GLY A 57 2.29 -9.27 -2.99
CA GLY A 57 3.02 -10.27 -2.23
C GLY A 57 2.62 -10.22 -0.77
N PHE A 58 3.00 -11.24 -0.01
CA PHE A 58 2.75 -11.30 1.42
C PHE A 58 4.08 -11.44 2.16
N TYR A 59 4.34 -10.53 3.11
CA TYR A 59 5.46 -10.71 4.03
C TYR A 59 5.13 -11.78 5.08
N HIS A 60 6.15 -12.42 5.64
CA HIS A 60 5.99 -13.41 6.71
C HIS A 60 5.08 -12.89 7.83
N GLY A 61 3.95 -13.56 8.02
CA GLY A 61 2.87 -13.14 8.93
C GLY A 61 1.57 -12.79 8.22
N GLY A 62 1.62 -12.45 6.92
CA GLY A 62 0.45 -12.15 6.10
C GLY A 62 0.21 -10.66 5.83
N ASP A 63 1.22 -9.79 6.04
CA ASP A 63 1.14 -8.38 5.63
C ASP A 63 1.16 -8.28 4.10
N GLU A 64 0.18 -7.56 3.56
CA GLU A 64 0.01 -7.36 2.13
C GLU A 64 0.93 -6.25 1.62
N LEU A 65 1.71 -6.58 0.60
CA LEU A 65 2.70 -5.71 -0.01
C LEU A 65 2.40 -5.56 -1.50
N TYR A 66 2.28 -4.31 -1.92
CA TYR A 66 1.80 -3.94 -3.24
C TYR A 66 2.90 -3.30 -4.07
N LYS A 67 2.98 -3.70 -5.35
CA LYS A 67 3.63 -2.91 -6.41
C LYS A 67 2.56 -2.28 -7.27
N LEU A 68 2.79 -1.03 -7.66
CA LEU A 68 1.85 -0.22 -8.43
C LEU A 68 2.47 0.13 -9.78
N LYS A 69 1.70 0.01 -10.87
CA LYS A 69 2.21 0.29 -12.21
C LYS A 69 2.66 1.75 -12.32
N GLY A 70 3.91 1.96 -12.70
CA GLY A 70 4.48 3.31 -12.90
C GLY A 70 4.68 4.11 -11.61
N VAL A 71 4.49 3.52 -10.44
CA VAL A 71 4.72 4.15 -9.13
C VAL A 71 5.78 3.34 -8.38
N PRO A 72 6.96 3.91 -8.09
CA PRO A 72 8.04 3.20 -7.45
C PRO A 72 7.72 2.86 -5.98
N GLY A 73 8.44 1.87 -5.46
CA GLY A 73 8.39 1.45 -4.07
C GLY A 73 7.47 0.26 -3.81
N ILE A 74 7.43 -0.15 -2.55
CA ILE A 74 6.51 -1.15 -2.02
C ILE A 74 5.51 -0.40 -1.13
N TRP A 75 4.25 -0.78 -1.25
CA TRP A 75 3.14 -0.12 -0.55
C TRP A 75 2.45 -1.12 0.37
N HIS A 76 2.21 -0.72 1.61
CA HIS A 76 1.35 -1.47 2.53
C HIS A 76 -0.11 -1.21 2.23
N GLU A 77 -0.98 -2.18 2.54
CA GLU A 77 -2.45 -2.04 2.47
C GLU A 77 -2.95 -0.75 3.15
N GLN A 78 -2.34 -0.35 4.27
CA GLN A 78 -2.70 0.85 5.03
C GLN A 78 -2.41 2.16 4.26
N CYS A 79 -1.54 2.12 3.26
CA CYS A 79 -1.20 3.26 2.42
C CYS A 79 -2.08 3.35 1.16
N LEU A 80 -3.06 2.45 1.00
CA LEU A 80 -3.93 2.34 -0.16
C LEU A 80 -5.40 2.42 0.25
N GLU A 81 -6.20 2.99 -0.65
CA GLU A 81 -7.64 3.17 -0.53
C GLU A 81 -8.32 2.64 -1.80
N ALA A 82 -9.54 2.09 -1.66
CA ALA A 82 -10.36 1.73 -2.80
C ALA A 82 -10.74 2.98 -3.61
N VAL A 83 -10.72 2.88 -4.94
CA VAL A 83 -11.32 3.88 -5.82
C VAL A 83 -12.82 3.57 -5.92
N LEU A 84 -13.67 4.55 -5.64
CA LEU A 84 -15.12 4.46 -5.84
C LEU A 84 -15.49 4.50 -7.33
#